data_AF-A0A962HM12-F1
#
_entry.id   AF-A0A962HM12-F1
#
_cell.length_a   1.000
_cell.length_b   1.000
_cell.length_c   1.000
_cell.angle_alpha   90.00
_cell.angle_beta   90.00
_cell.angle_gamma   90.00
#
_symmetry.space_group_name_H-M   'P 1'
#
loop_
_entity.id
_entity.type
_entity.pdbx_description
1 polymer ?
#
loop_
_entity_poly.entity_id
_entity_poly.type
_entity_poly.pdbx_seq_one_letter_code
_entity_poly.pdbx_strand_id
1 'polypeptide(L)'
;MSGIKMLLSGQLLLWLVACAGTAALEAGGPLPADGQGAADGGHEIRFPVQAGLQARAWLSETVIMVQVEGGQPVRLGSIYPWLYRYYYPVYFKVGDYDRDGYADLAVLQNVGHGGVERCYAIYRYQPASGQFMARRSFEVCNI
;
A
#
# COMPACT_ATOMS: atom_id res chain seq x y z
N MET A 1 7.03 -51.34 -34.49
CA MET A 1 6.53 -50.88 -35.81
C MET A 1 5.01 -50.80 -35.73
N SER A 2 4.39 -49.84 -36.44
CA SER A 2 3.00 -49.36 -36.32
C SER A 2 2.80 -48.35 -35.19
N GLY A 3 2.63 -47.04 -35.40
CA GLY A 3 2.31 -46.30 -36.62
C GLY A 3 0.82 -45.98 -36.69
N ILE A 4 0.35 -45.04 -35.87
CA ILE A 4 -0.97 -44.40 -36.05
C ILE A 4 -0.74 -42.91 -36.14
N LYS A 5 -0.96 -42.40 -37.35
CA LYS A 5 -0.90 -41.01 -37.77
C LYS A 5 -2.36 -40.57 -37.87
N MET A 6 -2.85 -39.75 -36.94
CA MET A 6 -4.13 -39.05 -37.10
C MET A 6 -3.86 -37.57 -37.35
N LEU A 7 -4.06 -37.20 -38.61
CA LEU A 7 -4.29 -35.84 -39.06
C LEU A 7 -5.76 -35.51 -38.77
N LEU A 8 -6.01 -34.46 -37.97
CA LEU A 8 -7.27 -33.73 -38.06
C LEU A 8 -6.94 -32.23 -38.13
N SER A 9 -6.98 -31.78 -39.38
CA SER A 9 -7.16 -30.41 -39.81
C SER A 9 -8.53 -29.90 -39.36
N GLY A 10 -8.61 -28.68 -38.86
CA GLY A 10 -9.88 -28.08 -38.47
C GLY A 10 -9.71 -26.67 -37.96
N GLN A 11 -9.64 -25.73 -38.90
CA GLN A 11 -9.73 -24.29 -38.69
C GLN A 11 -10.86 -23.95 -37.70
N LEU A 12 -10.58 -23.10 -36.70
CA LEU A 12 -11.62 -22.29 -36.09
C LEU A 12 -11.09 -20.91 -35.71
N LEU A 13 -11.60 -19.96 -36.48
CA LEU A 13 -11.75 -18.53 -36.26
C LEU A 13 -10.93 -17.87 -35.14
N LEU A 14 -9.94 -17.11 -35.62
CA LEU A 14 -9.55 -15.80 -35.12
C LEU A 14 -10.77 -15.01 -34.60
N TRP A 15 -10.84 -14.79 -33.30
CA TRP A 15 -11.45 -13.59 -32.73
C TRP A 15 -10.34 -12.74 -32.15
N LEU A 16 -9.80 -11.84 -32.98
CA LEU A 16 -9.08 -10.67 -32.49
C LEU A 16 -10.13 -9.78 -31.80
N VAL A 17 -10.25 -9.88 -30.48
CA VAL A 17 -10.80 -8.79 -29.69
C VAL A 17 -9.63 -7.85 -29.40
N ALA A 18 -9.50 -6.84 -30.26
CA ALA A 18 -8.64 -5.69 -30.02
C ALA A 18 -9.25 -4.85 -28.89
N CYS A 19 -8.92 -5.17 -27.64
CA CYS A 19 -8.99 -4.19 -26.56
C CYS A 19 -7.76 -3.28 -26.66
N ALA A 20 -7.82 -2.33 -27.59
CA ALA A 20 -7.01 -1.12 -27.52
C ALA A 20 -7.57 -0.26 -26.37
N GLY A 21 -7.30 -0.68 -25.14
CA GLY A 21 -7.45 0.15 -23.97
C GLY A 21 -6.26 1.09 -23.92
N THR A 22 -6.46 2.32 -24.38
CA THR A 22 -5.54 3.43 -24.17
C THR A 22 -5.36 3.59 -22.66
N ALA A 23 -4.32 2.98 -22.10
CA ALA A 23 -3.88 3.29 -20.74
C ALA A 23 -3.36 4.72 -20.78
N ALA A 24 -4.23 5.64 -20.37
CA ALA A 24 -3.85 7.00 -20.08
C ALA A 24 -2.69 6.94 -19.08
N LEU A 25 -1.55 7.46 -19.51
CA LEU A 25 -0.42 7.81 -18.67
C LEU A 25 -0.91 8.97 -17.79
N GLU A 26 -1.69 8.66 -16.75
CA GLU A 26 -2.07 9.65 -15.76
C GLU A 26 -0.82 10.00 -14.96
N ALA A 27 -0.35 11.21 -15.19
CA ALA A 27 0.65 11.87 -14.36
C ALA A 27 0.25 11.69 -12.89
N GLY A 28 1.19 11.21 -12.07
CA GLY A 28 1.02 11.01 -10.63
C GLY A 28 0.64 12.31 -9.92
N GLY A 29 -0.65 12.59 -9.90
CA GLY A 29 -1.23 13.58 -9.00
C GLY A 29 -1.11 13.08 -7.56
N PRO A 30 -0.96 13.98 -6.59
CA PRO A 30 -0.93 13.60 -5.17
C PRO A 30 -2.21 12.83 -4.83
N LEU A 31 -2.06 11.63 -4.28
CA LEU A 31 -3.16 10.82 -3.77
C LEU A 31 -3.96 11.67 -2.75
N PRO A 32 -5.31 11.71 -2.84
CA PRO A 32 -6.13 12.50 -1.93
C PRO A 32 -5.92 12.03 -0.48
N ALA A 33 -5.60 12.98 0.40
CA ALA A 33 -5.25 12.76 1.80
C ALA A 33 -6.47 12.66 2.72
N ASP A 34 -7.60 12.14 2.23
CA ASP A 34 -8.88 12.28 2.92
C ASP A 34 -9.28 10.96 3.57
N GLY A 35 -8.66 10.70 4.73
CA GLY A 35 -9.09 9.66 5.66
C GLY A 35 -10.45 10.01 6.28
N GLN A 36 -11.54 9.52 5.68
CA GLN A 36 -12.87 9.59 6.27
C GLN A 36 -13.03 8.50 7.35
N GLY A 37 -13.28 8.96 8.58
CA GLY A 37 -13.12 8.21 9.82
C GLY A 37 -14.20 7.16 10.11
N ALA A 38 -13.78 6.13 10.85
CA ALA A 38 -14.65 5.15 11.47
C ALA A 38 -15.08 5.63 12.87
N ALA A 39 -16.37 5.91 13.03
CA ALA A 39 -17.01 5.89 14.32
C ALA A 39 -17.05 4.42 14.81
N ASP A 40 -16.45 4.17 15.97
CA ASP A 40 -16.62 2.96 16.79
C ASP A 40 -15.76 1.70 16.52
N GLY A 41 -14.66 1.77 15.76
CA GLY A 41 -13.81 0.57 15.58
C GLY A 41 -12.46 0.77 14.91
N GLY A 42 -11.47 1.26 15.66
CA GLY A 42 -10.05 1.30 15.25
C GLY A 42 -9.72 2.28 14.11
N HIS A 43 -8.53 2.87 14.14
CA HIS A 43 -8.02 3.65 13.00
C HIS A 43 -7.50 2.67 11.95
N GLU A 44 -8.32 2.42 10.94
CA GLU A 44 -7.94 1.72 9.70
C GLU A 44 -7.88 2.74 8.56
N ILE A 45 -6.85 2.63 7.72
CA ILE A 45 -6.79 3.31 6.43
C ILE A 45 -6.64 2.29 5.32
N ARG A 46 -7.19 2.60 4.15
CA ARG A 46 -7.02 1.83 2.91
C ARG A 46 -6.38 2.73 1.88
N PHE A 47 -5.44 2.18 1.12
CA PHE A 47 -4.69 2.97 0.17
C PHE A 47 -4.16 2.13 -1.00
N PRO A 48 -4.06 2.71 -2.20
CA PRO A 48 -3.41 2.05 -3.32
C PRO A 48 -1.89 2.01 -3.09
N VAL A 49 -1.29 0.83 -3.22
CA VAL A 49 0.18 0.66 -3.29
C VAL A 49 0.67 0.98 -4.69
N GLN A 50 -0.08 0.54 -5.69
CA GLN A 50 0.11 0.85 -7.11
C GLN A 50 -1.22 0.61 -7.85
N ALA A 51 -1.28 0.89 -9.15
CA ALA A 51 -2.47 0.61 -9.96
C ALA A 51 -2.89 -0.87 -9.81
N GLY A 52 -4.12 -1.09 -9.34
CA GLY A 52 -4.68 -2.43 -9.14
C GLY A 52 -4.17 -3.21 -7.92
N LEU A 53 -3.36 -2.60 -7.04
CA LEU A 53 -2.89 -3.22 -5.80
C LEU A 53 -3.28 -2.36 -4.60
N GLN A 54 -4.13 -2.89 -3.73
CA GLN A 54 -4.59 -2.20 -2.52
C GLN A 54 -3.86 -2.71 -1.28
N ALA A 55 -3.71 -1.84 -0.29
CA ALA A 55 -3.31 -2.20 1.05
C ALA A 55 -4.25 -1.58 2.09
N ARG A 56 -4.22 -2.17 3.29
CA ARG A 56 -4.86 -1.64 4.49
C ARG A 56 -3.86 -1.59 5.62
N ALA A 57 -3.89 -0.51 6.40
CA ALA A 57 -3.14 -0.39 7.64
C ALA A 57 -4.12 -0.13 8.79
N TRP A 58 -3.93 -0.81 9.92
CA TRP A 58 -4.80 -0.66 11.08
C TRP A 58 -4.02 -0.82 12.38
N LEU A 59 -4.62 -0.36 13.46
CA LEU A 59 -4.13 -0.61 14.81
C LEU A 59 -4.80 -1.85 15.39
N SER A 60 -4.00 -2.84 15.78
CA SER A 60 -4.42 -3.99 16.58
C SER A 60 -3.88 -3.82 18.00
N GLU A 61 -4.75 -3.45 18.95
CA GLU A 61 -4.38 -3.05 20.30
C GLU A 61 -3.38 -1.87 20.32
N THR A 62 -2.09 -2.16 20.40
CA THR A 62 -0.99 -1.18 20.37
C THR A 62 -0.02 -1.42 19.22
N VAL A 63 -0.36 -2.32 18.31
CA VAL A 63 0.52 -2.78 17.22
C VAL A 63 -0.04 -2.32 15.89
N ILE A 64 0.81 -1.69 15.10
CA ILE A 64 0.48 -1.31 13.73
C ILE A 64 0.63 -2.55 12.85
N MET A 65 -0.47 -2.86 12.18
CA MET A 65 -0.57 -3.94 11.22
C MET A 65 -0.76 -3.34 9.82
N VAL A 66 -0.16 -3.96 8.82
CA VAL A 66 -0.39 -3.62 7.41
C VAL A 66 -0.58 -4.90 6.60
N GLN A 67 -1.44 -4.85 5.61
CA GLN A 67 -1.70 -5.99 4.74
C GLN A 67 -1.97 -5.50 3.33
N VAL A 68 -1.28 -6.11 2.38
CA VAL A 68 -1.55 -5.99 0.95
C VAL A 68 -2.66 -6.97 0.60
N GLU A 69 -3.54 -6.61 -0.32
CA GLU A 69 -4.68 -7.44 -0.73
C GLU A 69 -4.23 -8.88 -1.10
N GLY A 70 -4.90 -9.88 -0.51
CA GLY A 70 -4.56 -11.30 -0.67
C GLY A 70 -3.32 -11.78 0.09
N GLY A 71 -2.52 -10.88 0.67
CA GLY A 71 -1.31 -11.20 1.45
C GLY A 71 -1.59 -11.51 2.93
N GLN A 72 -0.54 -11.89 3.67
CA GLN A 72 -0.62 -12.04 5.13
C GLN A 72 -0.38 -10.68 5.82
N PRO A 73 -1.02 -10.40 6.97
CA PRO A 73 -0.73 -9.23 7.78
C PRO A 73 0.73 -9.19 8.24
N VAL A 74 1.38 -8.03 8.08
CA VAL A 74 2.72 -7.74 8.56
C VAL A 74 2.64 -6.85 9.80
N ARG A 75 3.35 -7.25 10.85
CA ARG A 75 3.54 -6.45 12.06
C ARG A 75 4.68 -5.46 11.87
N LEU A 76 4.40 -4.17 11.98
CA LEU A 76 5.38 -3.11 11.74
C LEU A 76 6.06 -2.61 13.01
N GLY A 77 5.28 -2.28 14.03
CA GLY A 77 5.79 -1.66 15.24
C GLY A 77 4.68 -1.39 16.24
N SER A 78 5.07 -0.97 17.44
CA SER A 78 4.12 -0.53 18.47
C SER A 78 3.92 0.98 18.42
N ILE A 79 2.71 1.43 18.75
CA ILE A 79 2.43 2.86 18.90
C ILE A 79 2.93 3.36 20.24
N TYR A 80 3.19 4.66 20.30
CA TYR A 80 3.21 5.38 21.57
C TYR A 80 1.78 5.90 21.86
N PRO A 81 1.07 5.37 22.88
CA PRO A 81 -0.36 5.64 23.05
C PRO A 81 -0.72 7.13 23.18
N TRP A 82 0.14 7.90 23.84
CA TRP A 82 -0.07 9.34 24.00
C TRP A 82 0.03 10.09 22.69
N LEU A 83 1.04 9.78 21.88
CA LEU A 83 1.20 10.37 20.56
C LEU A 83 0.00 10.02 19.66
N TYR A 84 -0.41 8.76 19.66
CA TYR A 84 -1.56 8.32 18.89
C TYR A 84 -2.84 9.05 19.31
N ARG A 85 -3.09 9.22 20.62
CA ARG A 85 -4.29 9.90 21.12
C ARG A 85 -4.43 11.34 20.61
N TYR A 86 -3.35 12.10 20.55
CA TYR A 86 -3.39 13.52 20.17
C TYR A 86 -3.22 13.76 18.67
N TYR A 87 -2.59 12.83 17.96
CA TYR A 87 -2.26 12.97 16.54
C TYR A 87 -2.93 11.92 15.67
N TYR A 88 -4.00 11.28 16.17
CA TYR A 88 -4.71 10.22 15.45
C TYR A 88 -5.07 10.59 13.99
N PRO A 89 -5.54 11.81 13.65
CA PRO A 89 -5.97 12.12 12.28
C PRO A 89 -4.81 12.16 11.28
N VAL A 90 -3.59 12.31 11.76
CA VAL A 90 -2.37 12.45 10.95
C VAL A 90 -1.36 11.36 11.29
N TYR A 91 -1.80 10.30 11.97
CA TYR A 91 -0.92 9.25 12.49
C TYR A 91 -0.37 8.36 11.36
N PHE A 92 -1.20 8.10 10.36
CA PHE A 92 -0.80 7.43 9.13
C PHE A 92 -0.75 8.44 7.98
N LYS A 93 0.26 8.29 7.13
CA LYS A 93 0.37 8.96 5.84
C LYS A 93 0.79 7.95 4.79
N VAL A 94 0.43 8.24 3.54
CA VAL A 94 0.74 7.37 2.39
C VAL A 94 1.41 8.23 1.33
N GLY A 95 2.46 7.68 0.73
CA GLY A 95 3.21 8.34 -0.35
C GLY A 95 4.37 7.49 -0.80
N ASP A 96 4.88 7.74 -1.99
CA ASP A 96 6.11 7.13 -2.51
C ASP A 96 7.31 7.97 -2.05
N TYR A 97 7.91 7.61 -0.91
CA TYR A 97 8.94 8.45 -0.28
C TYR A 97 10.33 8.17 -0.83
N ASP A 98 10.56 6.99 -1.40
CA ASP A 98 11.85 6.63 -2.00
C ASP A 98 11.85 6.57 -3.53
N ARG A 99 10.72 6.90 -4.16
CA ARG A 99 10.53 7.07 -5.61
C ARG A 99 10.71 5.77 -6.39
N ASP A 100 10.27 4.66 -5.82
CA ASP A 100 10.35 3.34 -6.46
C ASP A 100 9.07 2.97 -7.24
N GLY A 101 8.07 3.85 -7.25
CA GLY A 101 6.80 3.67 -7.96
C GLY A 101 5.73 2.94 -7.14
N TYR A 102 6.03 2.60 -5.88
CA TYR A 102 5.08 2.00 -4.95
C TYR A 102 4.82 2.95 -3.77
N ALA A 103 3.56 3.02 -3.33
CA ALA A 103 3.22 3.82 -2.16
C ALA A 103 3.68 3.11 -0.87
N ASP A 104 4.36 3.87 -0.03
CA ASP A 104 4.81 3.44 1.29
C ASP A 104 3.81 3.87 2.37
N LEU A 105 3.98 3.26 3.56
CA LEU A 105 3.28 3.68 4.76
C LEU A 105 4.21 4.49 5.67
N ALA A 106 3.81 5.72 5.96
CA ALA A 106 4.43 6.59 6.94
C ALA A 106 3.64 6.54 8.26
N VAL A 107 4.34 6.27 9.36
CA VAL A 107 3.77 6.19 10.72
C VAL A 107 4.41 7.24 11.60
N LEU A 108 3.61 8.11 12.21
CA LEU A 108 4.10 9.14 13.12
C LEU A 108 4.85 8.53 14.31
N GLN A 109 6.13 8.90 14.49
CA GLN A 109 6.98 8.41 15.58
C GLN A 109 7.25 9.48 16.64
N ASN A 110 7.40 10.73 16.20
CA ASN A 110 7.73 11.83 17.09
C ASN A 110 7.11 13.13 16.61
N VAL A 111 6.83 14.02 17.57
CA VAL A 111 6.38 15.37 17.33
C VAL A 111 7.23 16.32 18.17
N GLY A 112 7.87 17.27 17.50
CA GLY A 112 8.67 18.33 18.12
C GLY A 112 7.82 19.35 18.87
N HIS A 113 8.50 20.34 19.44
CA HIS A 113 7.88 21.35 20.27
C HIS A 113 6.76 22.10 19.52
N GLY A 114 5.58 22.21 20.12
CA GLY A 114 4.44 22.93 19.53
C GLY A 114 3.64 22.17 18.46
N GLY A 115 3.93 20.88 18.22
CA GLY A 115 3.07 20.06 17.35
C GLY A 115 3.31 20.19 15.84
N VAL A 116 4.28 21.03 15.46
CA VAL A 116 4.54 21.44 14.08
C VAL A 116 5.53 20.50 13.39
N GLU A 117 6.58 20.10 14.09
CA GLU A 117 7.62 19.23 13.55
C GLU A 117 7.20 17.77 13.73
N ARG A 118 6.76 17.12 12.66
CA ARG A 118 6.26 15.73 12.73
C ARG A 118 7.20 14.82 11.98
N CYS A 119 7.73 13.81 12.65
CA CYS A 119 8.64 12.83 12.07
C CYS A 119 7.97 11.47 11.96
N TYR A 120 8.02 10.90 10.77
CA TYR A 120 7.35 9.66 10.39
C TYR A 120 8.40 8.58 10.10
N ALA A 121 8.20 7.39 10.65
CA ALA A 121 8.90 6.19 10.20
C ALA A 121 8.27 5.71 8.89
N ILE A 122 9.11 5.49 7.89
CA ILE A 122 8.71 4.98 6.58
C ILE A 122 8.87 3.46 6.56
N TYR A 123 7.80 2.78 6.16
CA TYR A 123 7.76 1.34 5.92
C TYR A 123 7.50 1.10 4.44
N ARG A 124 8.54 0.63 3.76
CA ARG A 124 8.51 0.46 2.31
C ARG A 124 7.78 -0.79 1.87
N TYR A 125 7.10 -0.71 0.74
CA TYR A 125 6.63 -1.89 0.04
C TYR A 125 7.78 -2.61 -0.68
N GLN A 126 7.79 -3.94 -0.65
CA GLN A 126 8.77 -4.77 -1.35
C GLN A 126 8.07 -5.58 -2.44
N PRO A 127 8.21 -5.22 -3.73
CA PRO A 127 7.54 -5.94 -4.82
C PRO A 127 8.03 -7.38 -4.96
N ALA A 128 9.28 -7.66 -4.58
CA ALA A 128 9.84 -9.01 -4.63
C ALA A 128 9.14 -9.99 -3.68
N SER A 129 8.63 -9.52 -2.53
CA SER A 129 7.92 -10.34 -1.54
C SER A 129 6.41 -10.12 -1.54
N GLY A 130 5.92 -9.07 -2.20
CA GLY A 130 4.52 -8.67 -2.17
C GLY A 130 4.07 -8.12 -0.82
N GLN A 131 5.00 -7.63 0.01
CA GLN A 131 4.74 -7.25 1.40
C GLN A 131 5.46 -5.96 1.79
N PHE A 132 4.99 -5.31 2.86
CA PHE A 132 5.71 -4.22 3.50
C PHE A 132 6.88 -4.75 4.32
N MET A 133 7.97 -3.98 4.40
CA MET A 133 9.06 -4.23 5.32
C MET A 133 8.57 -4.13 6.75
N ALA A 134 8.76 -5.18 7.55
CA ALA A 134 8.45 -5.13 8.99
C ALA A 134 9.37 -4.15 9.76
N ARG A 135 10.56 -3.86 9.22
CA ARG A 135 11.50 -2.91 9.81
C ARG A 135 11.32 -1.54 9.17
N ARG A 136 11.37 -0.49 10.01
CA ARG A 136 11.51 0.90 9.56
C ARG A 136 12.68 1.02 8.58
N SER A 137 12.44 1.62 7.43
CA SER A 137 13.46 1.89 6.42
C SER A 137 14.24 3.17 6.76
N PHE A 138 13.54 4.29 6.88
CA PHE A 138 14.12 5.60 7.23
C PHE A 138 13.04 6.49 7.88
N GLU A 139 13.39 7.73 8.20
CA GLU A 139 12.48 8.72 8.75
C GLU A 139 12.38 9.95 7.87
N VAL A 140 11.18 10.54 7.80
CA VAL A 140 10.92 11.79 7.09
C VAL A 140 10.16 12.72 8.02
N CYS A 141 10.63 13.97 8.12
CA CYS A 141 10.00 15.00 8.94
C CYS A 141 9.36 16.08 8.09
N ASN A 142 8.32 16.73 8.62
CA ASN A 142 7.65 17.89 8.01
C ASN A 142 6.98 17.62 6.65
N ILE A 143 6.44 16.40 6.50
CA ILE A 143 5.55 15.99 5.40
C ILE A 143 4.10 16.10 5.80
#